data_AF-A0A2X2VD13-F1
#
_entry.id   AF-A0A2X2VD13-F1
#
_cell.length_a   1.000
_cell.length_b   1.000
_cell.length_c   1.000
_cell.angle_alpha   90.00
_cell.angle_beta   90.00
_cell.angle_gamma   90.00
#
_symmetry.space_group_name_H-M   'P 1'
#
loop_
_entity.id
_entity.type
_entity.pdbx_description
1 polymer ?
#
loop_
_entity_poly.entity_id
_entity_poly.type
_entity_poly.pdbx_seq_one_letter_code
_entity_poly.pdbx_strand_id
1 'polypeptide(L)'
;MQIENELYAPIRPKRVTRDGESPSDALLRGGIEYIEVRSLDINPFSPVGVDEQQVRFLDLFMIWCVLADAPEMSSDELLCTRTNWNRVILEGRKPGLTLGIGCETAQHPLSKVGKDLFADLRRVAETLDGMTDSQEYQQVCDQLVASFDDPELTYSARILRSMIDNGIGGTGLALAEQYRQMLIQEPLEILTADALQKEHDASWQRQRDIEAADTESFESWLAKKA
;
A
#
# COMPACT_ATOMS: atom_id res chain seq x y z
N MET A 1 -17.40 -12.79 9.68
CA MET A 1 -17.10 -11.38 9.37
C MET A 1 -18.40 -10.62 9.56
N GLN A 2 -18.38 -9.55 10.38
CA GLN A 2 -19.54 -8.69 10.63
C GLN A 2 -19.86 -7.83 9.40
N ILE A 3 -18.83 -7.36 8.71
CA ILE A 3 -18.92 -6.68 7.40
C ILE A 3 -17.74 -7.11 6.51
N GLU A 4 -17.88 -6.94 5.20
CA GLU A 4 -16.86 -7.32 4.20
C GLU A 4 -15.51 -6.62 4.40
N ASN A 5 -15.51 -5.41 4.98
CA ASN A 5 -14.30 -4.66 5.24
C ASN A 5 -13.39 -5.34 6.29
N GLU A 6 -13.89 -6.29 7.08
CA GLU A 6 -13.12 -7.09 8.03
C GLU A 6 -12.23 -8.15 7.37
N LEU A 7 -12.40 -8.42 6.07
CA LEU A 7 -11.58 -9.42 5.36
C LEU A 7 -10.14 -8.94 5.20
N TYR A 8 -9.26 -9.22 6.17
CA TYR A 8 -7.85 -8.86 6.07
C TYR A 8 -7.18 -9.55 4.87
N ALA A 9 -6.91 -8.76 3.84
CA ALA A 9 -6.28 -9.18 2.61
C ALA A 9 -5.20 -8.16 2.22
N PRO A 10 -4.04 -8.60 1.69
CA PRO A 10 -2.94 -7.71 1.30
C PRO A 10 -3.28 -6.84 0.08
N ILE A 11 -4.21 -7.29 -0.76
CA ILE A 11 -4.75 -6.57 -1.91
C ILE A 11 -6.25 -6.88 -2.04
N ARG A 12 -7.05 -5.90 -2.45
CA ARG A 12 -8.51 -6.06 -2.61
C ARG A 12 -9.00 -5.51 -3.96
N PRO A 13 -9.89 -6.24 -4.67
CA PRO A 13 -10.64 -5.65 -5.77
C PRO A 13 -11.68 -4.67 -5.24
N LYS A 14 -11.85 -3.53 -5.91
CA LYS A 14 -12.75 -2.46 -5.47
C LYS A 14 -13.54 -1.86 -6.63
N ARG A 15 -14.68 -1.31 -6.27
CA ARG A 15 -15.53 -0.43 -7.06
C ARG A 15 -16.20 0.57 -6.14
N VAL A 16 -16.38 1.81 -6.61
CA VAL A 16 -17.10 2.84 -5.85
C VAL A 16 -18.55 2.40 -5.63
N THR A 17 -18.97 2.36 -4.38
CA THR A 17 -20.32 1.98 -3.95
C THR A 17 -21.29 3.12 -4.16
N ARG A 18 -22.52 2.80 -4.55
CA ARG A 18 -23.66 3.73 -4.47
C ARG A 18 -24.20 3.79 -3.04
N ASP A 19 -25.04 4.78 -2.75
CA ASP A 19 -25.66 4.93 -1.44
C ASP A 19 -26.42 3.64 -1.04
N GLY A 20 -26.05 3.09 0.12
CA GLY A 20 -26.63 1.85 0.66
C GLY A 20 -26.17 0.55 0.00
N GLU A 21 -25.29 0.60 -1.00
CA GLU A 21 -24.75 -0.57 -1.70
C GLU A 21 -23.58 -1.19 -0.93
N SER A 22 -23.56 -2.53 -0.82
CA SER A 22 -22.42 -3.23 -0.23
C SER A 22 -21.21 -3.27 -1.19
N PRO A 23 -19.97 -3.42 -0.70
CA PRO A 23 -18.81 -3.53 -1.58
C PRO A 23 -18.89 -4.70 -2.58
N SER A 24 -19.41 -5.85 -2.16
CA SER A 24 -19.60 -7.01 -3.04
C SER A 24 -20.70 -6.77 -4.08
N ASP A 25 -21.80 -6.12 -3.73
CA ASP A 25 -22.86 -5.76 -4.69
C ASP A 25 -22.32 -4.82 -5.76
N ALA A 26 -21.50 -3.84 -5.38
CA ALA A 26 -20.86 -2.96 -6.34
C ALA A 26 -20.01 -3.75 -7.34
N LEU A 27 -19.17 -4.68 -6.84
CA LEU A 27 -18.35 -5.55 -7.68
C LEU A 27 -19.19 -6.46 -8.59
N LEU A 28 -20.28 -7.05 -8.09
CA LEU A 28 -21.20 -7.86 -8.90
C LEU A 28 -21.89 -7.02 -9.98
N ARG A 29 -22.26 -5.78 -9.66
CA ARG A 29 -22.94 -4.87 -10.57
C ARG A 29 -22.05 -4.43 -11.74
N GLY A 30 -20.80 -4.08 -11.47
CA GLY A 30 -19.95 -3.39 -12.44
C GLY A 30 -18.59 -4.03 -12.70
N GLY A 31 -18.30 -5.19 -12.11
CA GLY A 31 -16.96 -5.75 -12.08
C GLY A 31 -15.97 -4.92 -11.27
N ILE A 32 -14.70 -5.26 -11.36
CA ILE A 32 -13.60 -4.55 -10.71
C ILE A 32 -13.37 -3.21 -11.42
N GLU A 33 -13.24 -2.14 -10.65
CA GLU A 33 -12.92 -0.79 -11.15
C GLU A 33 -11.48 -0.40 -10.86
N TYR A 34 -11.01 -0.71 -9.65
CA TYR A 34 -9.64 -0.46 -9.22
C TYR A 34 -9.20 -1.51 -8.18
N ILE A 35 -7.92 -1.50 -7.85
CA ILE A 35 -7.34 -2.35 -6.81
C ILE A 35 -6.85 -1.49 -5.64
N GLU A 36 -7.00 -2.01 -4.42
CA GLU A 36 -6.48 -1.41 -3.20
C GLU A 36 -5.34 -2.27 -2.66
N VAL A 37 -4.10 -1.78 -2.75
CA VAL A 37 -2.91 -2.42 -2.17
C VAL A 37 -2.77 -1.97 -0.71
N ARG A 38 -2.68 -2.93 0.22
CA ARG A 38 -2.77 -2.69 1.67
C ARG A 38 -1.55 -3.17 2.45
N SER A 39 -0.50 -3.57 1.73
CA SER A 39 0.72 -4.15 2.30
C SER A 39 1.85 -3.14 2.54
N LEU A 40 1.59 -1.84 2.38
CA LEU A 40 2.58 -0.81 2.70
C LEU A 40 2.51 -0.44 4.17
N ASP A 41 3.65 -0.56 4.85
CA ASP A 41 3.86 0.09 6.14
C ASP A 41 4.01 1.61 5.95
N ILE A 42 3.74 2.38 7.01
CA ILE A 42 4.03 3.82 7.03
C ILE A 42 5.52 4.03 6.81
N ASN A 43 5.88 4.85 5.83
CA ASN A 43 7.26 5.25 5.57
C ASN A 43 7.70 6.25 6.65
N PRO A 44 8.62 5.86 7.57
CA PRO A 44 9.05 6.72 8.65
C PRO A 44 10.01 7.84 8.19
N PHE A 45 10.40 7.85 6.92
CA PHE A 45 11.31 8.83 6.31
C PHE A 45 10.58 9.90 5.49
N SER A 46 9.24 9.86 5.45
CA SER A 46 8.39 10.86 4.81
C SER A 46 7.45 11.50 5.85
N PRO A 47 7.28 12.85 5.84
CA PRO A 47 6.37 13.53 6.76
C PRO A 47 4.90 13.15 6.54
N VAL A 48 4.54 12.65 5.36
CA VAL A 48 3.18 12.22 5.02
C VAL A 48 3.02 10.69 5.03
N GLY A 49 4.04 9.95 5.46
CA GLY A 49 3.99 8.50 5.63
C GLY A 49 4.08 7.68 4.33
N VAL A 50 4.26 8.34 3.18
CA VAL A 50 4.49 7.75 1.85
C VAL A 50 5.32 8.71 1.02
N ASP A 51 6.09 8.23 0.04
CA ASP A 51 6.81 9.09 -0.90
C ASP A 51 6.58 8.69 -2.36
N GLU A 52 7.08 9.53 -3.27
CA GLU A 52 6.96 9.37 -4.71
C GLU A 52 7.67 8.10 -5.21
N GLN A 53 8.80 7.70 -4.61
CA GLN A 53 9.52 6.48 -4.97
C GLN A 53 8.63 5.25 -4.75
N GLN A 54 7.91 5.18 -3.62
CA GLN A 54 6.99 4.08 -3.32
C GLN A 54 5.82 4.04 -4.32
N VAL A 55 5.23 5.18 -4.66
CA VAL A 55 4.12 5.26 -5.61
C VAL A 55 4.57 4.80 -7.01
N ARG A 56 5.69 5.33 -7.51
CA ARG A 56 6.22 4.96 -8.83
C ARG A 56 6.62 3.49 -8.89
N PHE A 57 7.21 2.94 -7.83
CA PHE A 57 7.49 1.51 -7.76
C PHE A 57 6.20 0.68 -7.85
N LEU A 58 5.14 1.08 -7.15
CA LEU A 58 3.86 0.38 -7.21
C LEU A 58 3.22 0.46 -8.59
N ASP A 59 3.31 1.60 -9.29
CA ASP A 59 2.84 1.69 -10.68
C ASP A 59 3.53 0.62 -11.55
N LEU A 60 4.87 0.55 -11.50
CA LEU A 60 5.66 -0.41 -12.26
C LEU A 60 5.27 -1.85 -11.92
N PHE A 61 5.20 -2.15 -10.62
CA PHE A 61 4.90 -3.49 -10.14
C PHE A 61 3.48 -3.92 -10.49
N MET A 62 2.48 -3.02 -10.37
CA MET A 62 1.10 -3.32 -10.74
C MET A 62 0.93 -3.52 -12.25
N ILE A 63 1.58 -2.70 -13.08
CA ILE A 63 1.59 -2.90 -14.54
C ILE A 63 2.23 -4.25 -14.89
N TRP A 64 3.36 -4.59 -14.28
CA TRP A 64 4.00 -5.89 -14.49
C TRP A 64 3.07 -7.05 -14.08
N CYS A 65 2.35 -6.95 -12.96
CA CYS A 65 1.37 -7.96 -12.54
C CYS A 65 0.22 -8.14 -13.54
N VAL A 66 -0.12 -7.12 -14.34
CA VAL A 66 -1.12 -7.24 -15.42
C VAL A 66 -0.55 -7.92 -16.65
N LEU A 67 0.75 -7.72 -16.93
CA LEU A 67 1.42 -8.25 -18.11
C LEU A 67 1.89 -9.71 -17.94
N ALA A 68 2.25 -10.10 -16.73
CA ALA A 68 2.72 -11.44 -16.43
C ALA A 68 1.57 -12.46 -16.51
N ASP A 69 1.79 -13.58 -17.20
CA ASP A 69 0.84 -14.69 -17.20
C ASP A 69 0.66 -15.23 -15.77
N ALA A 70 -0.58 -15.24 -15.31
CA ALA A 70 -0.95 -15.70 -13.97
C ALA A 70 -2.00 -16.82 -14.09
N PRO A 71 -1.58 -18.10 -14.04
CA PRO A 71 -2.51 -19.22 -14.00
C PRO A 71 -3.51 -19.10 -12.84
N GLU A 72 -4.71 -19.65 -13.01
CA GLU A 72 -5.65 -19.76 -11.90
C GLU A 72 -5.03 -20.53 -10.75
N MET A 73 -5.28 -20.07 -9.52
CA MET A 73 -4.78 -20.68 -8.30
C MET A 73 -5.94 -21.12 -7.43
N SER A 74 -5.86 -22.37 -6.96
CA SER A 74 -6.70 -22.87 -5.88
C SER A 74 -6.38 -22.17 -4.54
N SER A 75 -7.28 -22.31 -3.56
CA SER A 75 -7.05 -21.80 -2.20
C SER A 75 -5.78 -22.33 -1.55
N ASP A 76 -5.40 -23.58 -1.84
CA ASP A 76 -4.19 -24.21 -1.31
C ASP A 76 -2.93 -23.63 -1.97
N GLU A 77 -2.96 -23.38 -3.29
CA GLU A 77 -1.88 -22.70 -3.99
C GLU A 77 -1.71 -21.26 -3.53
N LEU A 78 -2.82 -20.54 -3.29
CA LEU A 78 -2.79 -19.21 -2.68
C LEU A 78 -2.16 -19.25 -1.28
N LEU A 79 -2.43 -20.28 -0.49
CA LEU A 79 -1.80 -20.45 0.82
C LEU A 79 -0.29 -20.70 0.67
N CYS A 80 0.12 -21.48 -0.33
CA CYS A 80 1.53 -21.72 -0.63
C CYS A 80 2.30 -20.43 -0.92
N THR A 81 1.71 -19.47 -1.63
CA THR A 81 2.37 -18.17 -1.92
C THR A 81 2.75 -17.41 -0.64
N ARG A 82 2.02 -17.60 0.47
CA ARG A 82 2.32 -16.98 1.77
C ARG A 82 3.63 -17.45 2.38
N THR A 83 4.18 -18.59 1.93
CA THR A 83 5.47 -19.09 2.41
C THR A 83 6.59 -18.09 2.15
N ASN A 84 6.66 -17.54 0.94
CA ASN A 84 7.66 -16.54 0.60
C ASN A 84 7.40 -15.22 1.33
N TRP A 85 6.13 -14.81 1.47
CA TRP A 85 5.78 -13.64 2.29
C TRP A 85 6.31 -13.78 3.72
N ASN A 86 6.04 -14.90 4.40
CA ASN A 86 6.49 -15.11 5.78
C ASN A 86 8.02 -15.09 5.90
N ARG A 87 8.75 -15.68 4.94
CA ARG A 87 10.22 -15.63 4.90
C ARG A 87 10.71 -14.18 4.80
N VAL A 88 10.13 -13.38 3.91
CA VAL A 88 10.52 -11.98 3.71
C VAL A 88 10.14 -11.11 4.91
N ILE A 89 8.95 -11.32 5.48
CA ILE A 89 8.46 -10.59 6.67
C ILE A 89 9.39 -10.81 7.87
N LEU A 90 9.74 -12.07 8.16
CA LEU A 90 10.46 -12.41 9.39
C LEU A 90 11.98 -12.27 9.24
N GLU A 91 12.53 -12.60 8.08
CA GLU A 91 13.98 -12.63 7.86
C GLU A 91 14.42 -12.21 6.45
N GLY A 92 13.65 -11.34 5.77
CA GLY A 92 13.91 -10.93 4.38
C GLY A 92 15.27 -10.30 4.11
N ARG A 93 15.92 -9.75 5.13
CA ARG A 93 17.27 -9.16 5.05
C ARG A 93 18.41 -10.13 5.37
N LYS A 94 18.10 -11.39 5.69
CA LYS A 94 19.10 -12.40 6.03
C LYS A 94 19.98 -12.71 4.81
N PRO A 95 21.32 -12.58 4.92
CA PRO A 95 22.22 -12.94 3.83
C PRO A 95 22.03 -14.40 3.40
N GLY A 96 21.94 -14.64 2.09
CA GLY A 96 21.73 -15.98 1.53
C GLY A 96 20.31 -16.53 1.65
N LEU A 97 19.31 -15.71 2.01
CA LEU A 97 17.91 -16.14 2.00
C LEU A 97 17.50 -16.62 0.60
N THR A 98 16.78 -17.74 0.56
CA THR A 98 16.24 -18.35 -0.65
C THR A 98 14.71 -18.40 -0.61
N LEU A 99 14.11 -18.35 -1.79
CA LEU A 99 12.68 -18.43 -2.05
C LEU A 99 12.37 -19.71 -2.85
N GLY A 100 11.12 -20.17 -2.75
CA GLY A 100 10.60 -21.30 -3.53
C GLY A 100 9.52 -20.87 -4.51
N ILE A 101 9.08 -21.75 -5.40
CA ILE A 101 7.89 -21.56 -6.22
C ILE A 101 6.73 -22.27 -5.51
N GLY A 102 5.70 -21.53 -5.10
CA GLY A 102 4.61 -22.09 -4.29
C GLY A 102 5.13 -22.75 -2.99
N CYS A 103 4.82 -24.03 -2.81
CA CYS A 103 5.23 -24.84 -1.66
C CYS A 103 6.52 -25.65 -1.89
N GLU A 104 7.20 -25.46 -3.02
CA GLU A 104 8.44 -26.17 -3.31
C GLU A 104 9.59 -25.74 -2.37
N THR A 105 10.65 -26.56 -2.34
CA THR A 105 11.83 -26.27 -1.53
C THR A 105 12.51 -24.99 -2.00
N ALA A 106 12.96 -24.17 -1.04
CA ALA A 106 13.61 -22.90 -1.33
C ALA A 106 14.96 -23.14 -2.02
N GLN A 107 15.13 -22.60 -3.21
CA GLN A 107 16.34 -22.80 -4.02
C GLN A 107 16.75 -21.56 -4.82
N HIS A 108 15.89 -20.53 -4.88
CA HIS A 108 16.15 -19.32 -5.65
C HIS A 108 16.64 -18.21 -4.71
N PRO A 109 17.88 -17.72 -4.83
CA PRO A 109 18.36 -16.62 -3.98
C PRO A 109 17.47 -15.39 -4.13
N LEU A 110 17.07 -14.78 -3.01
CA LEU A 110 16.17 -13.61 -3.00
C LEU A 110 16.71 -12.47 -3.87
N SER A 111 18.02 -12.22 -3.81
CA SER A 111 18.67 -11.16 -4.58
C SER A 111 18.58 -11.39 -6.09
N LYS A 112 18.69 -12.65 -6.54
CA LYS A 112 18.52 -13.01 -7.94
C LYS A 112 17.06 -12.83 -8.38
N VAL A 113 16.10 -13.34 -7.61
CA VAL A 113 14.66 -13.18 -7.90
C VAL A 113 14.29 -11.71 -8.02
N GLY A 114 14.76 -10.88 -7.08
CA GLY A 114 14.54 -9.43 -7.11
C GLY A 114 15.12 -8.76 -8.35
N LYS A 115 16.36 -9.07 -8.71
CA LYS A 115 17.01 -8.52 -9.91
C LYS A 115 16.34 -8.96 -11.21
N ASP A 116 15.91 -10.22 -11.28
CA ASP A 116 15.19 -10.75 -12.44
C ASP A 116 13.85 -10.00 -12.60
N LEU A 117 13.10 -9.78 -11.51
CA LEU A 117 11.90 -8.93 -11.51
C LEU A 117 12.22 -7.48 -11.95
N PHE A 118 13.26 -6.88 -11.38
CA PHE A 118 13.62 -5.49 -11.70
C PHE A 118 14.09 -5.29 -13.14
N ALA A 119 14.63 -6.32 -13.79
CA ALA A 119 14.92 -6.27 -15.21
C ALA A 119 13.63 -6.09 -16.04
N ASP A 120 12.53 -6.73 -15.66
CA ASP A 120 11.23 -6.52 -16.29
C ASP A 120 10.63 -5.16 -15.92
N LEU A 121 10.68 -4.76 -14.64
CA LEU A 121 10.19 -3.45 -14.20
C LEU A 121 10.92 -2.30 -14.92
N ARG A 122 12.22 -2.46 -15.20
CA ARG A 122 13.00 -1.48 -15.97
C ARG A 122 12.44 -1.26 -17.37
N ARG A 123 11.98 -2.31 -18.05
CA ARG A 123 11.37 -2.21 -19.39
C ARG A 123 10.02 -1.49 -19.35
N VAL A 124 9.24 -1.71 -18.28
CA VAL A 124 8.01 -0.94 -18.04
C VAL A 124 8.35 0.52 -17.78
N ALA A 125 9.36 0.80 -16.96
CA ALA A 125 9.82 2.14 -16.65
C ALA A 125 10.27 2.91 -17.90
N GLU A 126 11.06 2.29 -18.78
CA GLU A 126 11.47 2.88 -20.07
C GLU A 126 10.26 3.27 -20.93
N THR A 127 9.20 2.47 -20.90
CA THR A 127 7.97 2.75 -21.65
C THR A 127 7.21 3.95 -21.08
N LEU A 128 7.07 4.04 -19.75
CA LEU A 128 6.39 5.16 -19.08
C LEU A 128 7.17 6.47 -19.23
N ASP A 129 8.47 6.43 -18.99
CA ASP A 129 9.38 7.57 -19.09
C ASP A 129 9.45 8.11 -20.53
N GLY A 130 9.41 7.22 -21.53
CA GLY A 130 9.38 7.59 -22.94
C GLY A 130 8.12 8.35 -23.38
N MET A 131 7.05 8.37 -22.58
CA MET A 131 5.84 9.15 -22.87
C MET A 131 5.89 10.58 -22.32
N THR A 132 6.77 10.86 -21.37
CA THR A 132 6.79 12.11 -20.58
C THR A 132 8.12 12.88 -20.68
N ASP A 133 9.07 12.41 -21.49
CA ASP A 133 10.45 12.93 -21.54
C ASP A 133 11.10 13.01 -20.12
N SER A 134 10.77 12.05 -19.26
CA SER A 134 11.27 11.92 -17.88
C SER A 134 12.21 10.72 -17.74
N GLN A 135 12.88 10.59 -16.59
CA GLN A 135 13.64 9.40 -16.20
C GLN A 135 13.31 8.93 -14.77
N GLU A 136 12.21 9.42 -14.20
CA GLU A 136 11.86 9.21 -12.80
C GLU A 136 11.57 7.74 -12.50
N TYR A 137 10.87 7.02 -13.39
CA TYR A 137 10.59 5.59 -13.17
C TYR A 137 11.85 4.75 -13.26
N GLN A 138 12.72 5.03 -14.24
CA GLN A 138 14.01 4.35 -14.37
C GLN A 138 14.93 4.58 -13.17
N GLN A 139 14.97 5.81 -12.64
CA GLN A 139 15.74 6.13 -11.44
C GLN A 139 15.24 5.36 -10.22
N VAL A 140 13.92 5.18 -10.06
CA VAL A 140 13.34 4.35 -9.00
C VAL A 140 13.80 2.90 -9.14
N CYS A 141 13.85 2.35 -10.35
CA CYS A 141 14.40 1.01 -10.58
C CYS A 141 15.87 0.91 -10.11
N ASP A 142 16.72 1.86 -10.50
CA ASP A 142 18.14 1.86 -10.17
C ASP A 142 18.39 1.98 -8.66
N GLN A 143 17.60 2.79 -7.98
CA GLN A 143 17.71 2.99 -6.54
C GLN A 143 17.27 1.75 -5.76
N LEU A 144 16.12 1.16 -6.11
CA LEU A 144 15.55 0.06 -5.35
C LEU A 144 16.24 -1.27 -5.65
N VAL A 145 16.72 -1.51 -6.88
CA VAL A 145 17.42 -2.77 -7.22
C VAL A 145 18.71 -2.95 -6.41
N ALA A 146 19.37 -1.85 -6.02
CA ALA A 146 20.56 -1.88 -5.17
C ALA A 146 20.31 -2.53 -3.80
N SER A 147 19.07 -2.47 -3.29
CA SER A 147 18.71 -3.07 -2.00
C SER A 147 18.80 -4.61 -1.99
N PHE A 148 18.82 -5.25 -3.16
CA PHE A 148 19.03 -6.70 -3.27
C PHE A 148 20.50 -7.11 -3.11
N ASP A 149 21.43 -6.21 -3.36
CA ASP A 149 22.86 -6.41 -3.08
C ASP A 149 23.24 -5.91 -1.69
N ASP A 150 22.63 -4.80 -1.24
CA ASP A 150 22.84 -4.24 0.08
C ASP A 150 21.49 -4.09 0.83
N PRO A 151 21.10 -5.08 1.66
CA PRO A 151 19.89 -5.02 2.46
C PRO A 151 19.84 -3.85 3.45
N GLU A 152 20.98 -3.19 3.75
CA GLU A 152 21.02 -2.03 4.66
C GLU A 152 20.39 -0.77 4.04
N LEU A 153 20.16 -0.75 2.73
CA LEU A 153 19.44 0.34 2.04
C LEU A 153 17.93 0.29 2.27
N THR A 154 17.39 -0.88 2.64
CA THR A 154 15.95 -1.04 2.88
C THR A 154 15.45 -0.22 4.06
N TYR A 155 14.17 0.15 4.03
CA TYR A 155 13.56 0.92 5.12
C TYR A 155 13.65 0.20 6.47
N SER A 156 13.44 -1.12 6.48
CA SER A 156 13.47 -1.91 7.71
C SER A 156 14.86 -1.95 8.34
N ALA A 157 15.95 -1.98 7.56
CA ALA A 157 17.31 -1.86 8.09
C ALA A 157 17.58 -0.46 8.68
N ARG A 158 17.24 0.58 7.91
CA ARG A 158 17.45 1.98 8.32
C ARG A 158 16.69 2.33 9.60
N ILE A 159 15.42 1.94 9.69
CA ILE A 159 14.60 2.25 10.88
C ILE A 159 14.98 1.39 12.08
N LEU A 160 15.35 0.12 11.87
CA LEU A 160 15.80 -0.75 12.95
C LEU A 160 17.06 -0.17 13.61
N ARG A 161 17.99 0.40 12.85
CA ARG A 161 19.17 1.08 13.41
C ARG A 161 18.77 2.20 14.36
N SER A 162 17.86 3.09 13.92
CA SER A 162 17.33 4.16 14.78
C SER A 162 16.65 3.60 16.04
N MET A 163 15.89 2.52 15.91
CA MET A 163 15.19 1.88 17.02
C MET A 163 16.13 1.16 17.99
N ILE A 164 17.25 0.62 17.53
CA ILE A 164 18.29 0.06 18.41
C ILE A 164 18.95 1.17 19.23
N ASP A 165 19.25 2.31 18.61
CA ASP A 165 19.96 3.41 19.26
C ASP A 165 19.06 4.19 20.23
N ASN A 166 17.78 4.40 19.87
CA ASN A 166 16.87 5.31 20.59
C ASN A 166 15.61 4.64 21.16
N GLY A 167 15.42 3.35 20.91
CA GLY A 167 14.13 2.68 21.14
C GLY A 167 13.06 3.11 20.14
N ILE A 168 11.93 2.37 20.13
CA ILE A 168 10.76 2.69 19.29
C ILE A 168 10.16 4.03 19.69
N GLY A 169 9.92 4.24 20.99
CA GLY A 169 9.34 5.48 21.50
C GLY A 169 10.21 6.70 21.23
N GLY A 170 11.52 6.60 21.43
CA GLY A 170 12.45 7.70 21.17
C GLY A 170 12.53 8.04 19.68
N THR A 171 12.67 7.03 18.82
CA THR A 171 12.64 7.22 17.36
C THR A 171 11.33 7.88 16.91
N GLY A 172 10.19 7.34 17.37
CA GLY A 172 8.87 7.83 16.99
C GLY A 172 8.61 9.27 17.43
N LEU A 173 8.93 9.61 18.67
CA LEU A 173 8.76 10.97 19.20
C LEU A 173 9.66 11.99 18.48
N ALA A 174 10.90 11.61 18.17
CA ALA A 174 11.82 12.48 17.44
C ALA A 174 11.32 12.79 16.02
N LEU A 175 10.90 11.76 15.28
CA LEU A 175 10.33 11.92 13.93
C LEU A 175 9.02 12.71 13.97
N ALA A 176 8.14 12.43 14.93
CA ALA A 176 6.87 13.14 15.08
C ALA A 176 7.07 14.64 15.33
N GLU A 177 8.00 15.03 16.22
CA GLU A 177 8.26 16.44 16.47
C GLU A 177 8.91 17.12 15.26
N GLN A 178 9.85 16.45 14.59
CA GLN A 178 10.46 16.95 13.36
C GLN A 178 9.39 17.22 12.29
N TYR A 179 8.53 16.25 12.00
CA TYR A 179 7.52 16.38 10.96
C TYR A 179 6.42 17.37 11.35
N ARG A 180 6.05 17.46 12.63
CA ARG A 180 5.14 18.50 13.12
C ARG A 180 5.69 19.90 12.85
N GLN A 181 6.97 20.13 13.14
CA GLN A 181 7.59 21.44 12.91
C GLN A 181 7.65 21.79 11.42
N MET A 182 7.97 20.83 10.57
CA MET A 182 7.98 20.96 9.11
C MET A 182 6.57 21.32 8.58
N LEU A 183 5.57 20.49 8.86
CA LEU A 183 4.22 20.62 8.31
C LEU A 183 3.46 21.87 8.78
N ILE A 184 3.79 22.43 9.95
CA ILE A 184 3.19 23.69 10.42
C ILE A 184 3.76 24.90 9.65
N GLN A 185 4.99 24.81 9.15
CA GLN A 185 5.67 25.90 8.47
C GLN A 185 5.42 25.92 6.96
N GLU A 186 5.08 24.76 6.38
CA GLU A 186 4.83 24.64 4.95
C GLU A 186 3.50 25.31 4.55
N PRO A 187 3.50 26.22 3.56
CA PRO A 187 2.28 26.81 3.05
C PRO A 187 1.47 25.79 2.26
N LEU A 188 0.15 25.92 2.27
CA LEU A 188 -0.73 25.09 1.44
C LEU A 188 -0.52 25.41 -0.06
N GLU A 189 -0.41 24.37 -0.89
CA GLU A 189 -0.16 24.52 -2.33
C GLU A 189 -1.41 24.36 -3.19
N ILE A 190 -2.25 23.36 -2.90
CA ILE A 190 -3.44 23.02 -3.71
C ILE A 190 -4.72 23.44 -2.98
N LEU A 191 -4.92 22.97 -1.75
CA LEU A 191 -6.06 23.34 -0.94
C LEU A 191 -5.82 24.70 -0.28
N THR A 192 -6.89 25.43 0.04
CA THR A 192 -6.81 26.68 0.79
C THR A 192 -7.48 26.52 2.16
N ALA A 193 -7.13 27.39 3.12
CA ALA A 193 -7.81 27.43 4.41
C ALA A 193 -9.33 27.60 4.25
N ASP A 194 -9.76 28.45 3.32
CA ASP A 194 -11.20 28.65 3.02
C ASP A 194 -11.85 27.38 2.44
N ALA A 195 -11.15 26.62 1.60
CA ALA A 195 -11.67 25.36 1.06
C ALA A 195 -11.85 24.32 2.17
N LEU A 196 -10.87 24.21 3.07
CA LEU A 196 -10.95 23.33 4.23
C LEU A 196 -12.08 23.74 5.20
N GLN A 197 -12.26 25.04 5.43
CA GLN A 197 -13.35 25.54 6.27
C GLN A 197 -14.72 25.25 5.66
N LYS A 198 -14.87 25.42 4.34
CA LYS A 198 -16.12 25.07 3.63
C LYS A 198 -16.42 23.58 3.74
N GLU A 199 -15.42 22.72 3.61
CA GLU A 199 -15.61 21.27 3.75
C GLU A 199 -15.93 20.88 5.20
N HIS A 200 -15.31 21.53 6.18
CA HIS A 200 -15.68 21.39 7.59
C HIS A 200 -17.18 21.67 7.79
N ASP A 201 -17.68 22.82 7.34
CA ASP A 201 -19.07 23.21 7.55
C ASP A 201 -20.04 22.30 6.78
N ALA A 202 -19.68 21.93 5.55
CA ALA A 202 -20.47 21.02 4.73
C ALA A 202 -20.55 19.61 5.32
N SER A 203 -19.45 19.08 5.86
CA SER A 203 -19.43 17.74 6.49
C SER A 203 -20.35 17.68 7.72
N TRP A 204 -20.35 18.72 8.56
CA TRP A 204 -21.27 18.84 9.69
C TRP A 204 -22.73 18.91 9.25
N GLN A 205 -23.02 19.65 8.18
CA GLN A 205 -24.39 19.71 7.66
C GLN A 205 -24.84 18.33 7.16
N ARG A 206 -24.01 17.62 6.38
CA ARG A 206 -24.33 16.27 5.90
C ARG A 206 -24.58 15.30 7.07
N GLN A 207 -23.78 15.36 8.14
CA GLN A 207 -24.01 14.54 9.33
C GLN A 207 -25.38 14.86 9.97
N ARG A 208 -25.70 16.14 10.18
CA ARG A 208 -27.00 16.55 10.76
C ARG A 208 -28.18 16.15 9.89
N ASP A 209 -28.04 16.23 8.57
CA ASP A 209 -29.07 15.82 7.63
C ASP A 209 -29.34 14.32 7.72
N ILE A 210 -28.29 13.50 7.90
CA ILE A 210 -28.42 12.04 8.15
C ILE A 210 -29.13 11.80 9.49
N GLU A 211 -28.65 12.41 10.56
CA GLU A 211 -29.23 12.25 11.92
C GLU A 211 -30.70 12.69 11.99
N ALA A 212 -31.09 13.74 11.24
CA ALA A 212 -32.46 14.22 11.18
C ALA A 212 -33.37 13.38 10.25
N ALA A 213 -32.78 12.65 9.30
CA ALA A 213 -33.50 11.78 8.37
C ALA A 213 -33.84 10.40 8.97
N ASP A 214 -33.23 10.01 10.09
CA ASP A 214 -33.51 8.76 10.76
C ASP A 214 -34.95 8.73 11.32
N THR A 215 -35.77 7.81 10.81
CA THR A 215 -37.18 7.66 11.23
C THR A 215 -37.43 6.49 12.18
N GLU A 216 -36.44 5.63 12.39
CA GLU A 216 -36.56 4.43 13.21
C GLU A 216 -35.46 4.35 14.28
N SER A 217 -35.67 3.53 15.32
CA SER A 217 -34.63 3.31 16.33
C SER A 217 -33.44 2.55 15.73
N PHE A 218 -32.26 2.76 16.31
CA PHE A 218 -31.04 2.05 15.88
C PHE A 218 -31.21 0.53 15.93
N GLU A 219 -31.85 -0.01 16.97
CA GLU A 219 -32.11 -1.45 17.10
C GLU A 219 -33.02 -1.98 15.99
N SER A 220 -34.05 -1.19 15.60
CA SER A 220 -34.99 -1.56 14.54
C SER A 220 -34.30 -1.56 13.18
N TRP A 221 -33.44 -0.57 12.93
CA TRP A 221 -32.61 -0.50 11.72
C TRP A 221 -31.61 -1.67 11.67
N LEU A 222 -30.91 -1.95 12.78
CA LEU A 222 -29.90 -3.00 12.86
C LEU A 222 -30.51 -4.39 12.61
N ALA A 223 -31.72 -4.64 13.11
CA ALA A 223 -32.44 -5.90 12.88
C ALA A 223 -32.74 -6.16 11.39
N LYS A 224 -32.77 -5.13 10.53
CA LYS A 224 -32.94 -5.26 9.07
C LYS A 224 -31.63 -5.45 8.31
N LYS A 225 -30.48 -5.28 8.98
CA LYS A 225 -29.13 -5.36 8.41
C LYS A 225 -28.39 -6.65 8.79
N ALA A 226 -28.95 -7.43 9.73
CA ALA A 226 -28.51 -8.78 10.06
C ALA A 226 -28.97 -9.80 9.02
#